data_AF-A0A968F2W7-F1
#
_entry.id   AF-A0A968F2W7-F1
#
_cell.length_a   1.000
_cell.length_b   1.000
_cell.length_c   1.000
_cell.angle_alpha   90.00
_cell.angle_beta   90.00
_cell.angle_gamma   90.00
#
_symmetry.space_group_name_H-M   'P 1'
#
loop_
_entity.id
_entity.type
_entity.pdbx_description
1 polymer ?
#
loop_
_entity_poly.entity_id
_entity_poly.type
_entity_poly.pdbx_seq_one_letter_code
_entity_poly.pdbx_strand_id
1 'polypeptide(L)' 'MAEFKVDPVWEKDIAEKRELVNLWLERLLPPEDSVPVELHEAMRYSVMAGGKRLRPLLALYAYGLSGNDP' A
#
# COMPACT_ATOMS: atom_id res chain seq x y z
N MET A 1 -26.88 -9.48 -17.30
CA MET A 1 -25.51 -9.07 -16.90
C MET A 1 -25.41 -9.36 -15.41
N ALA A 2 -24.58 -10.31 -15.00
CA ALA A 2 -24.46 -10.66 -13.59
C ALA A 2 -23.71 -9.54 -12.85
N GLU A 3 -24.28 -9.01 -11.78
CA GLU A 3 -23.59 -8.10 -10.86
C GLU A 3 -22.44 -8.88 -10.20
N PHE A 4 -21.20 -8.53 -10.55
CA PHE A 4 -20.03 -8.99 -9.81
C PHE A 4 -20.00 -8.24 -8.48
N LYS A 5 -20.60 -8.84 -7.45
CA LYS A 5 -20.54 -8.33 -6.08
C LYS A 5 -19.27 -8.86 -5.43
N VAL A 6 -18.40 -7.95 -5.04
CA VAL A 6 -17.21 -8.28 -4.27
C VAL A 6 -17.65 -8.79 -2.90
N ASP A 7 -17.10 -9.92 -2.45
CA ASP A 7 -17.37 -10.48 -1.13
C ASP A 7 -16.94 -9.47 -0.05
N PRO A 8 -17.79 -9.14 0.95
CA PRO A 8 -17.44 -8.22 2.04
C PRO A 8 -16.14 -8.58 2.79
N VAL A 9 -15.81 -9.87 2.85
CA VAL A 9 -14.55 -10.35 3.45
C VAL A 9 -13.34 -9.86 2.65
N TRP A 10 -13.45 -9.83 1.33
CA TRP A 10 -12.39 -9.39 0.43
C TRP A 10 -12.17 -7.87 0.49
N GLU A 11 -13.23 -7.08 0.65
CA GLU A 11 -13.11 -5.63 0.80
C GLU A 11 -12.33 -5.26 2.07
N LYS A 12 -12.62 -5.97 3.17
CA LYS A 12 -11.91 -5.79 4.45
C LYS A 12 -10.43 -6.17 4.31
N ASP A 13 -10.13 -7.31 3.73
CA ASP A 13 -8.76 -7.79 3.54
C ASP A 13 -7.92 -6.83 2.68
N ILE A 14 -8.49 -6.31 1.59
CA ILE A 14 -7.82 -5.29 0.76
C ILE A 14 -7.54 -4.02 1.57
N ALA A 15 -8.47 -3.60 2.41
CA ALA A 15 -8.29 -2.41 3.24
C ALA A 15 -7.15 -2.62 4.25
N GLU A 16 -7.12 -3.76 4.95
CA GLU A 16 -6.05 -4.11 5.90
C GLU A 16 -4.68 -4.16 5.22
N LYS A 17 -4.56 -4.83 4.07
CA LYS A 17 -3.31 -4.89 3.30
C LYS A 17 -2.91 -3.52 2.74
N ARG A 18 -3.86 -2.64 2.41
CA ARG A 18 -3.55 -1.27 1.98
C ARG A 18 -2.91 -0.46 3.12
N GLU A 19 -3.42 -0.60 4.33
CA GLU A 19 -2.83 0.05 5.50
C GLU A 19 -1.46 -0.52 5.85
N LEU A 20 -1.28 -1.85 5.71
CA LEU A 20 0.04 -2.47 5.83
C LEU A 20 1.04 -1.87 4.84
N VAL A 21 0.64 -1.69 3.58
CA VAL A 21 1.48 -1.04 2.55
C VAL A 21 1.80 0.41 2.93
N ASN A 22 0.82 1.19 3.40
CA ASN A 22 1.05 2.57 3.83
C ASN A 22 2.07 2.64 4.96
N LEU A 23 1.95 1.77 5.98
CA LEU A 23 2.89 1.69 7.10
C LEU A 23 4.32 1.37 6.62
N TRP A 24 4.48 0.45 5.67
CA TRP A 24 5.79 0.15 5.10
C TRP A 24 6.34 1.32 4.27
N LEU A 25 5.51 2.01 3.49
CA LEU A 25 5.94 3.19 2.75
C LEU A 25 6.42 4.31 3.70
N GLU A 26 5.72 4.55 4.80
CA GLU A 26 6.14 5.54 5.81
C GLU A 26 7.52 5.23 6.41
N ARG A 27 7.80 3.95 6.65
CA ARG A 27 9.08 3.47 7.19
C ARG A 27 10.22 3.52 6.19
N LEU A 28 9.92 3.33 4.90
CA LEU A 28 10.92 3.32 3.83
C LEU A 28 11.28 4.72 3.33
N LEU A 29 10.37 5.69 3.48
CA LEU A 29 10.62 7.07 3.09
C LEU A 29 11.54 7.77 4.10
N PRO A 30 12.55 8.53 3.64
CA PRO A 30 13.36 9.37 4.52
C PRO A 30 12.49 10.30 5.39
N PRO A 31 12.90 10.65 6.61
CA PRO A 31 12.22 11.66 7.42
C PRO A 31 12.09 12.98 6.66
N GLU A 32 10.96 13.67 6.79
CA GLU A 32 10.71 14.95 6.10
C GLU A 32 11.68 16.06 6.52
N ASP A 33 12.17 16.01 7.76
CA ASP A 33 13.13 16.96 8.33
C ASP A 33 14.59 16.61 8.03
N SER A 34 14.85 15.49 7.33
CA SER A 34 16.21 15.09 6.96
C SER A 34 16.69 15.81 5.70
N VAL A 35 17.95 16.25 5.69
CA VAL A 35 18.54 16.95 4.53
C VAL A 35 18.78 15.95 3.39
N PRO A 36 18.39 16.27 2.13
CA PRO A 36 17.72 17.50 1.68
C PRO A 36 16.20 17.51 1.92
N VAL A 37 15.73 18.47 2.72
CA VAL A 37 14.35 18.58 3.23
C VAL A 37 13.33 18.65 2.08
N GLU A 38 13.49 19.60 1.16
CA GLU A 38 12.54 19.84 0.06
C GLU A 38 12.31 18.59 -0.82
N LEU A 39 13.36 17.81 -1.05
CA LEU A 39 13.26 16.57 -1.82
C LEU A 39 12.46 15.51 -1.06
N HIS A 40 12.75 15.34 0.24
CA HIS A 40 12.08 14.34 1.06
C HIS A 40 10.61 14.69 1.31
N GLU A 41 10.29 15.97 1.49
CA GLU A 41 8.91 16.47 1.52
C GLU A 41 8.18 16.16 0.21
N ALA A 42 8.79 16.45 -0.95
CA ALA A 42 8.19 16.19 -2.25
C ALA A 42 7.97 14.68 -2.51
N MET A 43 8.92 13.84 -2.09
CA MET A 43 8.80 12.38 -2.15
C MET A 43 7.65 11.89 -1.28
N ARG A 44 7.58 12.34 -0.02
CA ARG A 44 6.51 11.98 0.92
C ARG A 44 5.15 12.42 0.41
N TYR A 45 5.03 13.66 -0.05
CA TYR A 45 3.80 14.17 -0.65
C TYR A 45 3.34 13.26 -1.81
N SER A 46 4.24 12.94 -2.74
CA SER A 46 3.90 12.16 -3.93
C SER A 46 3.51 10.72 -3.61
N VAL A 47 4.23 10.05 -2.71
CA VAL A 47 4.01 8.64 -2.38
C VAL A 47 2.84 8.46 -1.41
N MET A 48 2.66 9.39 -0.46
CA MET A 48 1.65 9.32 0.60
C MET A 48 0.33 10.01 0.26
N ALA A 49 0.17 10.62 -0.92
CA ALA A 49 -1.10 11.19 -1.43
C ALA A 49 -2.25 10.16 -1.63
N GLY A 50 -2.13 8.94 -1.08
CA GLY A 50 -3.12 7.88 -1.14
C GLY A 50 -3.02 7.03 -2.42
N GLY A 51 -4.18 6.58 -2.90
CA GLY A 51 -4.31 5.72 -4.07
C GLY A 51 -4.67 4.27 -3.74
N LYS A 52 -5.02 3.49 -4.77
CA LYS A 52 -5.54 2.11 -4.61
C LYS A 52 -4.50 1.09 -4.16
N ARG A 53 -3.20 1.42 -4.26
CA ARG A 53 -2.05 0.53 -4.00
C ARG A 53 -2.12 -0.81 -4.76
N LEU A 54 -2.62 -0.78 -6.00
CA LEU A 54 -2.85 -1.99 -6.79
C LEU A 54 -1.58 -2.85 -6.98
N ARG A 55 -0.44 -2.24 -7.33
CA ARG A 55 0.80 -2.98 -7.59
C ARG A 55 1.34 -3.66 -6.32
N PRO A 56 1.49 -2.97 -5.17
CA PRO A 56 1.86 -3.63 -3.91
C PRO A 56 0.88 -4.73 -3.48
N LEU A 57 -0.44 -4.50 -3.58
CA LEU A 57 -1.44 -5.51 -3.21
C LEU A 57 -1.27 -6.78 -4.05
N LEU A 58 -1.12 -6.66 -5.36
CA LEU A 58 -0.87 -7.81 -6.24
C LEU A 58 0.41 -8.57 -5.86
N ALA A 59 1.47 -7.86 -5.48
CA ALA A 59 2.70 -8.49 -5.03
C ALA A 59 2.50 -9.28 -3.72
N LEU A 60 1.80 -8.71 -2.73
CA LEU A 60 1.48 -9.38 -1.47
C LEU A 60 0.63 -10.63 -1.69
N TYR A 61 -0.39 -10.55 -2.55
CA TYR A 61 -1.22 -11.72 -2.85
C TYR A 61 -0.46 -12.80 -3.62
N ALA A 62 0.39 -12.42 -4.59
CA ALA A 62 1.24 -13.38 -5.30
C ALA A 62 2.21 -14.08 -4.35
N TYR A 63 2.78 -13.35 -3.39
CA TYR A 63 3.59 -13.93 -2.33
C TYR A 63 2.76 -14.87 -1.43
N GLY A 64 1.54 -14.48 -1.07
CA GLY A 64 0.58 -15.34 -0.35
C GLY A 64 0.31 -16.69 -1.02
N LEU A 65 0.12 -16.67 -2.34
CA LEU A 65 -0.11 -17.87 -3.15
C LEU A 65 1.09 -18.83 -3.18
N SER A 66 2.30 -18.34 -2.84
CA SER A 66 3.49 -19.19 -2.69
C SER A 66 3.55 -19.94 -1.35
N GLY A 67 2.53 -19.78 -0.49
CA GLY A 67 2.43 -20.44 0.82
C GLY A 67 3.07 -19.64 1.96
N ASN A 68 3.40 -18.37 1.73
CA ASN A 68 3.95 -17.48 2.74
C ASN A 68 2.90 -16.47 3.25
N ASP A 69 3.10 -15.89 4.42
CA ASP A 69 2.27 -14.80 4.95
C ASP A 69 3.04 -13.48 4.83
N PRO A 70 2.48 -12.42 4.20
CA PRO A 70 3.12 -11.11 4.06
C PRO A 70 3.43 -10.36 5.36
#